data_AF-A0A146KXZ1-F1
#
_entry.id   AF-A0A146KXZ1-F1
#
_cell.length_a   1.000
_cell.length_b   1.000
_cell.length_c   1.000
_cell.angle_alpha   90.00
_cell.angle_beta   90.00
_cell.angle_gamma   90.00
#
_symmetry.space_group_name_H-M   'P 1'
#
loop_
_entity.id
_entity.type
_entity.pdbx_description
1 polymer ?
#
loop_
_entity_poly.entity_id
_entity_poly.type
_entity_poly.pdbx_seq_one_letter_code
_entity_poly.pdbx_strand_id
1 'polypeptide(L)'
;YDLDNLKFGKIDVGRYPDAAKAHRVNDSSMSKQLPTIILFREGKETCRVPSFDSTGKLRKFFCTEDNIKAAFDLNNLYKECKANPLKHRKKPAAKADNSHAEDVDSNHEKIE
;
A
#
# COMPACT_ATOMS: atom_id res chain seq x y z
N TYR A 1 0.45 -0.85 -18.41
CA TYR A 1 -0.21 -0.14 -17.31
C TYR A 1 0.84 0.55 -16.46
N ASP A 2 1.38 1.68 -16.93
CA ASP A 2 2.39 2.44 -16.17
C ASP A 2 2.16 3.92 -16.42
N LEU A 3 1.68 4.62 -15.40
CA LEU A 3 1.42 6.07 -15.40
C LEU A 3 1.78 6.62 -14.02
N ASP A 4 2.06 7.92 -13.90
CA ASP A 4 2.40 8.54 -12.61
C ASP A 4 1.31 8.40 -11.53
N ASN A 5 0.04 8.31 -11.95
CA ASN A 5 -1.14 8.03 -11.13
C ASN A 5 -1.59 6.56 -11.11
N LEU A 6 -0.88 5.65 -11.79
CA LEU A 6 -1.18 4.21 -11.78
C LEU A 6 0.12 3.41 -11.76
N LYS A 7 0.53 3.04 -10.55
CA LYS A 7 1.77 2.30 -10.29
C LYS A 7 1.49 0.95 -9.65
N PHE A 8 2.40 0.02 -9.89
CA PHE A 8 2.38 -1.31 -9.31
C PHE A 8 3.52 -1.45 -8.31
N GLY A 9 3.21 -2.04 -7.16
CA GLY A 9 4.19 -2.39 -6.13
C GLY A 9 4.09 -3.88 -5.82
N LYS A 10 5.21 -4.47 -5.41
CA LYS A 10 5.26 -5.85 -4.90
C LYS A 10 5.94 -5.84 -3.54
N ILE A 11 5.37 -6.60 -2.61
CA ILE A 11 5.93 -6.82 -1.28
C ILE A 11 5.91 -8.32 -0.98
N ASP A 12 6.99 -8.82 -0.41
CA ASP A 12 7.08 -10.19 0.10
C ASP A 12 6.63 -10.19 1.57
N VAL A 13 5.37 -10.53 1.81
CA VAL A 13 4.78 -10.49 3.16
C VAL A 13 5.40 -11.49 4.13
N GLY A 14 6.02 -12.57 3.64
CA GLY A 14 6.74 -13.52 4.50
C GLY A 14 8.05 -12.93 5.06
N ARG A 15 8.63 -11.94 4.38
CA ARG A 15 9.77 -11.15 4.89
C ARG A 15 9.35 -9.92 5.68
N TYR A 16 8.16 -9.38 5.39
CA TYR A 16 7.61 -8.16 5.98
C TYR A 16 6.26 -8.46 6.67
N PRO A 17 6.26 -9.16 7.82
CA PRO A 17 5.03 -9.61 8.48
C PRO A 17 4.18 -8.45 9.00
N ASP A 18 4.77 -7.30 9.31
CA ASP A 18 4.01 -6.12 9.74
C ASP A 18 3.13 -5.56 8.62
N ALA A 19 3.57 -5.66 7.37
CA ALA A 19 2.73 -5.32 6.22
C ALA A 19 1.57 -6.32 6.05
N ALA A 20 1.82 -7.61 6.28
CA ALA A 20 0.79 -8.64 6.28
C ALA A 20 -0.30 -8.32 7.31
N LYS A 21 0.10 -7.99 8.54
CA LYS A 21 -0.82 -7.59 9.63
C LYS A 21 -1.58 -6.30 9.29
N ALA A 22 -0.88 -5.27 8.81
CA ALA A 22 -1.48 -3.98 8.47
C ALA A 22 -2.58 -4.11 7.41
N HIS A 23 -2.40 -5.00 6.43
CA HIS A 23 -3.35 -5.25 5.35
C HIS A 23 -4.22 -6.51 5.56
N ARG A 24 -4.17 -7.11 6.76
CA ARG A 24 -4.93 -8.30 7.15
C ARG A 24 -4.81 -9.45 6.14
N VAL A 25 -3.58 -9.72 5.72
CA VAL A 25 -3.21 -10.82 4.82
C VAL A 25 -2.66 -11.97 5.67
N ASN A 26 -3.29 -13.14 5.55
CA ASN A 26 -2.83 -14.38 6.16
C ASN A 26 -1.82 -15.06 5.24
N ASP A 27 -0.56 -15.06 5.68
CA ASP A 27 0.61 -15.58 4.98
C ASP A 27 0.97 -17.03 5.36
N SER A 28 0.15 -17.70 6.17
CA SER A 28 0.31 -19.12 6.48
C SER A 28 0.28 -19.98 5.22
N SER A 29 1.09 -21.04 5.16
CA SER A 29 1.08 -22.00 4.04
C SER A 29 -0.26 -22.74 3.84
N MET A 30 -1.11 -22.76 4.87
CA MET A 30 -2.47 -23.33 4.79
C MET A 30 -3.52 -22.32 4.29
N SER A 31 -3.17 -21.04 4.23
CA SER A 31 -4.02 -19.97 3.70
C SER A 31 -4.09 -20.04 2.18
N LYS A 32 -5.25 -19.69 1.63
CA LYS A 32 -5.45 -19.52 0.18
C LYS A 32 -5.40 -18.05 -0.25
N GLN A 33 -5.00 -17.15 0.65
CA GLN A 33 -4.99 -15.70 0.38
C GLN A 33 -3.82 -15.26 -0.49
N LEU A 34 -2.74 -16.03 -0.55
CA LEU A 34 -1.57 -15.68 -1.36
C LEU A 34 -1.65 -16.26 -2.79
N PRO A 35 -1.24 -15.50 -3.82
CA PRO A 35 -0.88 -14.07 -3.75
C PRO A 35 -2.12 -13.18 -3.51
N THR A 36 -1.97 -12.12 -2.70
CA THR A 36 -3.00 -11.08 -2.54
C THR A 36 -2.64 -9.87 -3.40
N ILE A 37 -3.59 -9.35 -4.17
CA ILE A 37 -3.47 -8.10 -4.93
C ILE A 37 -4.52 -7.13 -4.40
N ILE A 38 -4.13 -5.90 -4.11
CA ILE A 38 -4.98 -4.85 -3.54
C ILE A 38 -4.87 -3.60 -4.40
N LEU A 39 -6.00 -3.02 -4.77
CA LEU A 39 -6.05 -1.69 -5.39
C LEU A 39 -6.32 -0.64 -4.33
N PHE A 40 -5.46 0.37 -4.30
CA PHE A 40 -5.65 1.57 -3.50
C PHE A 40 -6.00 2.75 -4.39
N ARG A 41 -7.06 3.47 -4.05
CA ARG A 41 -7.41 4.77 -4.63
C ARG A 41 -7.47 5.79 -3.50
N GLU A 42 -6.76 6.91 -3.66
CA GLU A 42 -6.71 7.99 -2.66
C GLU A 42 -6.36 7.50 -1.24
N GLY A 43 -5.43 6.53 -1.16
CA GLY A 43 -5.00 5.94 0.11
C GLY A 43 -5.98 4.94 0.74
N LYS A 44 -7.10 4.63 0.09
CA LYS A 44 -8.11 3.66 0.57
C LYS A 44 -8.11 2.40 -0.27
N GLU A 45 -8.24 1.25 0.38
CA GLU A 45 -8.46 -0.02 -0.29
C GLU A 45 -9.84 -0.03 -0.95
N THR A 46 -9.89 -0.22 -2.27
CA THR A 46 -11.15 -0.26 -3.04
C THR A 46 -11.54 -1.66 -3.45
N CYS A 47 -10.56 -2.51 -3.76
CA CYS A 47 -10.81 -3.90 -4.09
C CYS A 47 -9.56 -4.77 -3.86
N ARG A 48 -9.79 -6.06 -3.65
CA ARG A 48 -8.74 -7.07 -3.51
C ARG A 48 -9.10 -8.41 -4.12
N VAL A 49 -8.08 -9.17 -4.48
CA VAL A 49 -8.19 -10.60 -4.80
C VAL A 49 -7.13 -11.40 -4.04
N PRO A 50 -7.44 -12.61 -3.56
CA PRO A 50 -8.78 -13.21 -3.52
C PRO A 50 -9.72 -12.44 -2.57
N SER A 51 -11.00 -12.35 -2.92
CA SER A 51 -12.01 -11.63 -2.14
C SER A 51 -12.73 -12.57 -1.16
N PHE A 52 -13.27 -12.02 -0.09
CA PHE A 52 -14.16 -12.76 0.81
C PHE A 52 -15.60 -12.66 0.32
N ASP A 53 -16.38 -13.72 0.49
CA ASP A 53 -17.83 -13.66 0.37
C ASP A 53 -18.47 -13.08 1.63
N SER A 54 -19.80 -12.93 1.61
CA SER A 54 -20.57 -12.42 2.75
C SER A 54 -20.50 -13.31 4.00
N THR A 55 -20.05 -14.55 3.86
CA THR A 55 -19.87 -15.50 4.97
C THR A 55 -18.44 -15.50 5.52
N GLY A 56 -17.55 -14.67 4.96
CA GLY A 56 -16.15 -14.60 5.34
C GLY A 56 -15.29 -15.72 4.75
N LYS A 57 -15.80 -16.49 3.78
CA LYS A 57 -15.02 -17.50 3.07
C LYS A 57 -14.30 -16.86 1.88
N LEU A 58 -13.09 -17.34 1.62
CA LEU A 58 -12.31 -16.86 0.50
C LEU A 58 -12.88 -17.41 -0.81
N ARG A 59 -13.20 -16.52 -1.75
CA ARG A 59 -13.58 -16.93 -3.11
C ARG A 59 -12.37 -17.41 -3.87
N LYS A 60 -12.51 -18.58 -4.51
CA LYS A 60 -11.47 -19.13 -5.38
C LYS A 60 -11.20 -18.13 -6.51
N PHE A 61 -9.94 -17.73 -6.65
CA PHE A 61 -9.50 -16.81 -7.68
C PHE A 61 -8.30 -17.42 -8.41
N PHE A 62 -8.34 -17.40 -9.74
CA PHE A 62 -7.21 -17.83 -10.56
C PHE A 62 -6.45 -16.59 -11.01
N CYS A 63 -5.18 -16.49 -10.61
CA CYS A 63 -4.32 -15.35 -10.86
C CYS A 63 -3.75 -15.37 -12.29
N THR A 64 -4.64 -15.29 -13.30
CA THR A 64 -4.26 -15.07 -14.71
C THR A 64 -4.34 -13.59 -15.06
N GLU A 65 -3.62 -13.17 -16.09
CA GLU A 65 -3.64 -11.77 -16.55
C GLU A 65 -5.05 -11.29 -16.87
N ASP A 66 -5.84 -12.10 -17.58
CA ASP A 66 -7.21 -11.76 -17.95
C ASP A 66 -8.13 -11.62 -16.73
N ASN A 67 -7.98 -12.51 -15.75
CA ASN A 67 -8.77 -12.43 -14.52
C ASN A 67 -8.40 -11.22 -13.67
N ILE A 68 -7.12 -10.83 -13.65
CA ILE A 68 -6.68 -9.59 -12.98
C ILE A 68 -7.25 -8.37 -13.71
N LYS A 69 -7.13 -8.31 -15.03
CA LYS A 69 -7.70 -7.21 -15.83
C LYS A 69 -9.20 -7.06 -15.57
N ALA A 70 -9.93 -8.17 -15.54
CA ALA A 70 -11.37 -8.18 -15.28
C ALA A 70 -11.71 -7.80 -13.82
N ALA A 71 -11.03 -8.38 -12.84
CA ALA A 71 -11.32 -8.16 -11.42
C ALA A 71 -11.07 -6.71 -10.97
N PHE A 72 -10.09 -6.04 -11.57
CA PHE A 72 -9.72 -4.66 -11.24
C PHE A 72 -10.22 -3.63 -12.25
N ASP A 73 -10.97 -4.07 -13.27
CA ASP A 73 -11.35 -3.26 -14.44
C ASP A 73 -10.17 -2.42 -14.98
N LEU A 74 -9.01 -3.08 -15.11
CA LEU A 74 -7.72 -2.40 -15.24
C LEU A 74 -7.63 -1.60 -16.56
N ASN A 75 -8.36 -2.02 -17.59
CA ASN A 75 -8.43 -1.32 -18.87
C ASN A 75 -9.14 0.03 -18.75
N ASN A 76 -10.26 0.09 -18.04
CA ASN A 76 -10.98 1.34 -17.85
C ASN A 76 -10.26 2.23 -16.84
N LEU A 77 -9.72 1.64 -15.75
CA LEU A 77 -8.87 2.36 -14.80
C LEU A 77 -7.69 3.03 -15.51
N TYR A 78 -7.01 2.33 -16.43
CA TYR A 78 -5.92 2.91 -17.20
C TYR A 78 -6.36 4.08 -18.09
N LYS A 79 -7.50 3.93 -18.78
CA LYS A 79 -8.07 5.01 -19.60
C LYS A 79 -8.41 6.23 -18.75
N GLU A 80 -9.01 6.02 -17.58
CA GLU A 80 -9.35 7.05 -16.60
C GLU A 80 -8.09 7.80 -16.13
N CYS A 81 -7.05 7.07 -15.71
CA CYS A 81 -5.78 7.65 -15.27
C CYS A 81 -5.06 8.40 -16.41
N LYS A 82 -5.12 7.87 -17.65
CA LYS A 82 -4.51 8.50 -18.82
C LYS A 82 -5.22 9.80 -19.20
N ALA A 83 -6.54 9.87 -19.03
CA ALA A 83 -7.32 11.08 -19.29
C ALA A 83 -7.12 12.16 -18.21
N ASN A 84 -6.72 11.76 -16.99
CA ASN A 84 -6.56 12.65 -15.84
C ASN A 84 -5.14 12.58 -15.26
N PRO A 85 -4.11 13.07 -15.99
CA PRO A 85 -2.73 13.03 -15.51
C PRO A 85 -2.55 13.90 -14.24
N LEU A 86 -1.63 13.49 -13.36
CA LEU A 86 -1.29 14.30 -12.19
C LEU A 86 -0.66 15.61 -12.66
N LYS A 87 -1.19 16.74 -12.18
CA LYS A 87 -0.48 18.01 -12.27
C LYS A 87 0.81 17.85 -11.47
N HIS A 88 1.97 18.05 -12.10
CA HIS A 88 3.24 17.98 -11.40
C HIS A 88 3.21 18.92 -10.18
N ARG A 89 3.08 18.35 -8.98
CA ARG A 89 3.49 19.05 -7.76
C ARG A 89 4.99 19.22 -7.87
N LYS A 90 5.47 20.46 -7.93
CA LYS A 90 6.89 20.76 -7.68
C LYS A 90 7.28 19.99 -6.42
N LYS A 91 8.21 19.07 -6.56
CA LYS A 91 8.77 18.29 -5.44
C LYS A 91 9.20 19.32 -4.39
N PRO A 92 8.67 19.31 -3.15
CA PRO A 92 9.24 20.15 -2.11
C PRO A 92 10.71 19.74 -2.02
N ALA A 93 11.62 20.69 -2.24
CA ALA A 93 13.03 20.45 -2.06
C ALA A 93 13.20 19.84 -0.65
N ALA A 94 13.77 18.65 -0.58
CA ALA A 94 14.15 18.05 0.68
C ALA A 94 15.07 19.07 1.37
N LYS A 95 14.58 19.70 2.44
CA LYS A 95 15.46 20.48 3.32
C LYS A 95 16.40 19.47 3.93
N ALA A 96 17.67 19.55 3.54
CA ALA A 96 18.77 18.93 4.25
C ALA A 96 18.77 19.56 5.65
N ASP A 97 18.42 18.79 6.66
CA ASP A 97 18.55 19.20 8.05
C ASP A 97 19.99 18.92 8.48
N ASN A 98 20.78 19.98 8.62
CA ASN A 98 22.15 19.92 9.10
C ASN A 98 22.46 21.15 9.96
N SER A 99 22.24 21.03 11.26
CA SER A 99 22.83 21.82 12.37
C SER A 99 22.40 21.12 13.68
N HIS A 100 23.21 20.29 14.34
CA HIS A 100 24.37 20.56 15.21
C HIS A 100 24.11 21.52 16.39
N ALA A 101 24.09 20.89 17.59
CA ALA A 101 24.48 21.30 18.96
C ALA A 101 23.93 22.60 19.59
N GLU A 102 23.41 22.48 20.83
CA GLU A 102 23.95 23.19 22.00
C GLU A 102 23.34 22.66 23.33
N ASP A 103 24.22 22.52 24.32
CA ASP A 103 24.02 22.05 25.69
C ASP A 103 23.09 22.96 26.52
N VAL A 104 22.25 22.39 27.39
CA VAL A 104 21.74 23.09 28.58
C VAL A 104 21.70 22.12 29.77
N ASP A 105 22.73 22.27 30.60
CA ASP A 105 22.75 21.90 32.01
C ASP A 105 21.84 22.86 32.80
N SER A 106 20.92 22.34 33.63
CA SER A 106 20.27 23.11 34.70
C SER A 106 19.43 22.21 35.63
N ASN A 107 20.00 21.98 36.82
CA ASN A 107 19.36 22.08 38.14
C ASN A 107 18.17 21.16 38.46
N HIS A 108 18.42 20.13 39.27
CA HIS A 108 17.39 19.48 40.08
C HIS A 108 17.35 20.08 41.49
N GLU A 109 16.14 20.48 41.87
CA GLU A 109 15.71 21.22 43.04
C GLU A 109 15.89 20.43 44.35
N LYS A 110 16.32 21.13 45.40
CA LYS A 110 16.16 20.72 46.80
C LYS A 110 14.69 20.85 47.20
N ILE A 111 14.12 19.83 47.84
CA ILE A 111 12.97 20.00 48.75
C ILE A 111 13.22 19.13 50.00
N GLU A 112 13.19 19.82 51.15
CA GLU A 112 13.07 19.46 52.58
C GLU A 112 13.60 18.12 53.11
#